data_AF-A0A3M6TBD8-F1
#
_entry.id   AF-A0A3M6TBD8-F1
#
_cell.length_a   1.000
_cell.length_b   1.000
_cell.length_c   1.000
_cell.angle_alpha   90.00
_cell.angle_beta   90.00
_cell.angle_gamma   90.00
#
_symmetry.space_group_name_H-M   'P 1'
#
loop_
_entity.id
_entity.type
_entity.pdbx_description
1 polymer ?
#
loop_
_entity_poly.entity_id
_entity_poly.type
_entity_poly.pdbx_seq_one_letter_code
_entity_poly.pdbx_strand_id
1 'polypeptide(L)'
;MTELVLHEAAVNGDYQQLESMLMIHRIDVDYKDEDFGDRTALHWAASKEYRYVYIFKDTGEEENEKDHLGMTNQEKPPTKQVFNSSSHDLLLHETCALGDDTKLEELGSFIRGGKIDVNSRDEEWGNRAALHWAAHRGHAKCVKLLLEYGADPAARMVGGWTPAHCAAETGRSNVLKILIEHQAPVMIADNSGDTPKRVAEIYGHTACIELLESAEESSVQKQLLIRDKFRSNTRKVSRIVAEKGLEGLQGKVTDVAS
;
A
#
# COMPACT_ATOMS: atom_id res chain seq x y z
N MET A 1 13.49 -28.84 -14.33
CA MET A 1 13.84 -27.49 -14.86
C MET A 1 12.65 -26.91 -15.62
N THR A 2 11.86 -27.75 -16.30
CA THR A 2 10.62 -27.36 -16.96
C THR A 2 9.53 -26.90 -15.99
N GLU A 3 9.49 -27.48 -14.79
CA GLU A 3 8.51 -27.24 -13.72
C GLU A 3 8.80 -25.91 -13.00
N LEU A 4 10.08 -25.63 -12.72
CA LEU A 4 10.53 -24.35 -12.17
C LEU A 4 10.20 -23.17 -13.09
N VAL A 5 10.40 -23.35 -14.41
CA VAL A 5 10.07 -22.31 -15.40
C VAL A 5 8.54 -22.16 -15.53
N LEU A 6 7.77 -23.22 -15.30
CA LEU A 6 6.30 -23.14 -15.21
C LEU A 6 5.88 -22.29 -14.01
N HIS A 7 6.51 -22.49 -12.84
CA HIS A 7 6.30 -21.66 -11.64
C HIS A 7 6.67 -20.21 -11.87
N GLU A 8 7.84 -19.95 -12.45
CA GLU A 8 8.30 -18.60 -12.76
C GLU A 8 7.34 -17.89 -13.72
N ALA A 9 6.88 -18.58 -14.78
CA ALA A 9 5.90 -18.05 -15.70
C ALA A 9 4.54 -17.77 -15.02
N ALA A 10 4.11 -18.62 -14.08
CA ALA A 10 2.86 -18.45 -13.31
C ALA A 10 2.93 -17.29 -12.32
N VAL A 11 4.07 -17.12 -11.63
CA VAL A 11 4.32 -15.99 -10.73
C VAL A 11 4.35 -14.67 -11.50
N ASN A 12 5.00 -14.65 -12.66
CA ASN A 12 5.15 -13.46 -13.51
C ASN A 12 3.93 -13.15 -14.38
N GLY A 13 3.00 -14.10 -14.54
CA GLY A 13 1.81 -13.95 -15.37
C GLY A 13 2.10 -13.92 -16.88
N ASP A 14 3.10 -14.67 -17.34
CA ASP A 14 3.44 -14.77 -18.76
C ASP A 14 2.53 -15.80 -19.48
N TYR A 15 1.48 -15.28 -20.13
CA TYR A 15 0.43 -16.07 -20.77
C TYR A 15 0.92 -16.96 -21.92
N GLN A 16 1.82 -16.45 -22.75
CA GLN A 16 2.25 -17.17 -23.95
C GLN A 16 3.21 -18.31 -23.58
N GLN A 17 4.05 -18.07 -22.59
CA GLN A 17 5.00 -19.07 -22.11
C GLN A 17 4.27 -20.23 -21.40
N LEU A 18 3.31 -19.92 -20.53
CA LEU A 18 2.50 -20.94 -19.84
C LEU A 18 1.73 -21.84 -20.80
N GLU A 19 1.02 -21.25 -21.78
CA GLU A 19 0.24 -22.02 -22.75
C GLU A 19 1.14 -22.94 -23.58
N SER A 20 2.29 -22.43 -24.03
CA SER A 20 3.27 -23.22 -24.79
C SER A 20 3.84 -24.39 -23.99
N MET A 21 4.06 -24.18 -22.69
CA MET A 21 4.60 -25.21 -21.80
C MET A 21 3.55 -26.26 -21.47
N LEU A 22 2.30 -25.88 -21.21
CA LEU A 22 1.23 -26.82 -20.88
C LEU A 22 0.81 -27.71 -22.07
N MET A 23 1.01 -27.26 -23.31
CA MET A 23 0.83 -28.11 -24.50
C MET A 23 1.88 -29.24 -24.60
N ILE A 24 2.95 -29.19 -23.81
CA ILE A 24 3.92 -30.27 -23.72
C ILE A 24 3.37 -31.29 -22.70
N HIS A 25 2.82 -32.41 -23.19
CA HIS A 25 2.19 -33.50 -22.40
C HIS A 25 3.10 -34.24 -21.39
N ARG A 26 4.19 -33.62 -20.91
CA ARG A 26 5.17 -34.20 -19.98
C ARG A 26 5.56 -33.29 -18.81
N ILE A 27 4.86 -32.18 -18.60
CA ILE A 27 5.12 -31.30 -17.45
C ILE A 27 4.24 -31.75 -16.29
N ASP A 28 4.87 -31.95 -15.13
CA ASP A 28 4.18 -32.19 -13.87
C ASP A 28 3.72 -30.84 -13.30
N VAL A 29 2.42 -30.60 -13.39
CA VAL A 29 1.78 -29.33 -13.01
C VAL A 29 1.52 -29.25 -11.50
N ASP A 30 1.55 -30.39 -10.81
CA ASP A 30 1.39 -30.52 -9.36
C ASP A 30 2.73 -30.42 -8.61
N TYR A 31 3.83 -30.20 -9.33
CA TYR A 31 5.15 -30.00 -8.74
C TYR A 31 5.13 -28.85 -7.73
N LYS A 32 5.54 -29.14 -6.49
CA LYS A 32 5.72 -28.16 -5.41
C LYS A 32 7.19 -27.90 -5.23
N ASP A 33 7.54 -26.64 -5.18
CA ASP A 33 8.91 -26.20 -4.96
C ASP A 33 9.05 -25.53 -3.59
N GLU A 34 10.06 -25.95 -2.83
CA GLU A 34 10.32 -25.46 -1.47
C GLU A 34 10.69 -23.97 -1.48
N ASP A 35 11.38 -23.47 -2.53
CA ASP A 35 11.77 -22.07 -2.66
C ASP A 35 10.57 -21.16 -2.98
N PHE A 36 9.53 -21.73 -3.61
CA PHE A 36 8.25 -21.05 -3.90
C PHE A 36 7.17 -21.30 -2.82
N GLY A 37 7.57 -21.88 -1.69
CA GLY A 37 6.73 -22.10 -0.53
C GLY A 37 5.65 -23.17 -0.78
N ASP A 38 6.01 -24.37 -1.21
CA ASP A 38 5.10 -25.54 -1.31
C ASP A 38 3.78 -25.29 -2.08
N ARG A 39 3.77 -24.30 -2.98
CA ARG A 39 2.64 -23.98 -3.86
C ARG A 39 2.84 -24.66 -5.21
N THR A 40 1.75 -24.97 -5.90
CA THR A 40 1.79 -25.42 -7.31
C THR A 40 1.69 -24.21 -8.25
N ALA A 41 2.04 -24.39 -9.53
CA ALA A 41 1.94 -23.32 -10.52
C ALA A 41 0.48 -22.82 -10.67
N LEU A 42 -0.50 -23.72 -10.47
CA LEU A 42 -1.91 -23.36 -10.45
C LEU A 42 -2.28 -22.41 -9.30
N HIS A 43 -1.73 -22.58 -8.10
CA HIS A 43 -2.00 -21.67 -6.98
C HIS A 43 -1.60 -20.22 -7.31
N TRP A 44 -0.44 -20.05 -7.97
CA TRP A 44 0.02 -18.75 -8.43
C TRP A 44 -0.82 -18.19 -9.57
N ALA A 45 -1.19 -19.05 -10.53
CA ALA A 45 -2.03 -18.64 -11.65
C ALA A 45 -3.46 -18.26 -11.22
N ALA A 46 -4.03 -18.99 -10.26
CA ALA A 46 -5.33 -18.70 -9.64
C ALA A 46 -5.33 -17.34 -8.94
N SER A 47 -4.24 -16.96 -8.27
CA SER A 47 -4.11 -15.63 -7.66
C SER A 47 -4.14 -14.47 -8.66
N LYS A 48 -3.84 -14.72 -9.95
CA LYS A 48 -3.57 -13.65 -10.93
C LYS A 48 -4.71 -13.37 -11.90
N GLU A 49 -5.52 -14.36 -12.33
CA GLU A 49 -6.78 -14.16 -13.09
C GLU A 49 -7.43 -15.49 -13.53
N TYR A 50 -8.74 -15.48 -13.81
CA TYR A 50 -9.56 -16.67 -14.15
C TYR A 50 -9.13 -17.48 -15.38
N ARG A 51 -8.37 -16.91 -16.32
CA ARG A 51 -8.07 -17.55 -17.62
C ARG A 51 -7.20 -18.81 -17.47
N TYR A 52 -6.30 -18.86 -16.49
CA TYR A 52 -5.40 -19.99 -16.29
C TYR A 52 -6.07 -21.19 -15.62
N VAL A 53 -7.00 -20.95 -14.69
CA VAL A 53 -7.75 -22.00 -14.01
C VAL A 53 -8.44 -22.94 -15.01
N TYR A 54 -8.87 -22.42 -16.17
CA TYR A 54 -9.45 -23.24 -17.24
C TYR A 54 -8.44 -24.12 -17.96
N ILE A 55 -7.20 -23.65 -18.18
CA ILE A 55 -6.17 -24.41 -18.89
C ILE A 55 -5.72 -25.61 -18.05
N PHE A 56 -5.49 -25.42 -16.75
CA PHE A 56 -5.06 -26.48 -15.84
C PHE A 56 -6.18 -27.51 -15.52
N LYS A 57 -7.46 -27.10 -15.62
CA LYS A 57 -8.58 -28.05 -15.52
C LYS A 57 -8.62 -29.07 -16.67
N ASP A 58 -8.20 -28.67 -17.86
CA ASP A 58 -8.15 -29.57 -19.02
C ASP A 58 -6.94 -30.53 -18.98
N THR A 59 -5.91 -30.23 -18.17
CA THR A 59 -4.72 -31.08 -17.99
C THR A 59 -4.86 -32.16 -16.91
N GLY A 60 -5.97 -32.18 -16.16
CA GLY A 60 -6.34 -33.27 -15.26
C GLY A 60 -5.88 -33.16 -13.81
N GLU A 61 -5.59 -31.97 -13.29
CA GLU A 61 -5.23 -31.76 -11.88
C GLU A 61 -6.36 -32.14 -10.90
N GLU A 62 -6.00 -32.69 -9.73
CA GLU A 62 -6.96 -32.98 -8.67
C GLU A 62 -7.34 -31.69 -7.89
N GLU A 63 -8.63 -31.37 -7.91
CA GLU A 63 -9.16 -30.05 -7.51
C GLU A 63 -9.23 -29.77 -5.99
N ASN A 64 -8.40 -30.35 -5.12
CA ASN A 64 -8.59 -30.20 -3.66
C ASN A 64 -7.33 -30.20 -2.77
N GLU A 65 -6.13 -30.02 -3.33
CA GLU A 65 -4.93 -29.96 -2.49
C GLU A 65 -4.79 -28.60 -1.78
N LYS A 66 -4.45 -28.64 -0.49
CA LYS A 66 -4.19 -27.46 0.34
C LYS A 66 -2.70 -27.13 0.34
N ASP A 67 -2.35 -25.85 0.20
CA ASP A 67 -0.98 -25.37 0.39
C ASP A 67 -0.61 -25.31 1.90
N HIS A 68 0.64 -24.93 2.19
CA HIS A 68 1.14 -24.77 3.56
C HIS A 68 0.42 -23.68 4.38
N LEU A 69 -0.39 -22.82 3.73
CA LEU A 69 -1.28 -21.84 4.37
C LEU A 69 -2.71 -22.36 4.52
N GLY A 70 -2.99 -23.57 4.06
CA GLY A 70 -4.29 -24.22 4.12
C GLY A 70 -5.24 -23.84 2.98
N MET A 71 -4.77 -23.09 1.98
CA MET A 71 -5.56 -22.62 0.84
C MET A 71 -5.62 -23.68 -0.26
N THR A 72 -6.81 -23.93 -0.82
CA THR A 72 -7.02 -24.89 -1.92
C THR A 72 -6.86 -24.27 -3.30
N ASN A 73 -6.52 -25.07 -4.31
CA ASN A 73 -6.58 -24.67 -5.73
C ASN A 73 -8.01 -24.33 -6.24
N GLN A 74 -9.05 -24.62 -5.44
CA GLN A 74 -10.44 -24.19 -5.66
C GLN A 74 -10.80 -22.85 -5.00
N GLU A 75 -9.99 -22.36 -4.06
CA GLU A 75 -10.18 -21.02 -3.51
C GLU A 75 -9.87 -20.02 -4.62
N LYS A 76 -10.92 -19.66 -5.37
CA LYS A 76 -10.90 -18.53 -6.29
C LYS A 76 -10.24 -17.36 -5.56
N PRO A 77 -9.38 -16.57 -6.22
CA PRO A 77 -9.01 -15.27 -5.67
C PRO A 77 -10.33 -14.58 -5.30
N PRO A 78 -10.53 -14.13 -4.07
CA PRO A 78 -11.83 -14.09 -3.39
C PRO A 78 -12.83 -13.30 -4.21
N THR A 79 -13.55 -14.01 -5.08
CA THR A 79 -14.54 -13.44 -5.98
C THR A 79 -15.59 -14.54 -6.13
N LYS A 80 -16.60 -14.43 -5.26
CA LYS A 80 -17.72 -15.36 -5.05
C LYS A 80 -17.47 -16.49 -4.05
N GLN A 81 -17.24 -16.14 -2.79
CA GLN A 81 -17.92 -16.82 -1.70
C GLN A 81 -18.63 -15.77 -0.84
N VAL A 82 -19.95 -15.90 -0.81
CA VAL A 82 -20.81 -15.23 0.19
C VAL A 82 -20.53 -15.91 1.54
N PHE A 83 -20.84 -15.22 2.66
CA PHE A 83 -20.77 -15.64 4.09
C PHE A 83 -19.43 -15.31 4.79
N ASN A 84 -19.35 -14.82 6.03
CA ASN A 84 -20.29 -14.21 6.99
C ASN A 84 -19.44 -13.42 8.02
N SER A 85 -19.99 -12.32 8.56
CA SER A 85 -19.50 -11.51 9.71
C SER A 85 -18.23 -10.65 9.59
N SER A 86 -17.34 -10.86 8.61
CA SER A 86 -16.17 -10.00 8.30
C SER A 86 -16.31 -9.21 6.97
N SER A 87 -17.54 -9.13 6.48
CA SER A 87 -17.85 -8.88 5.06
C SER A 87 -17.75 -7.43 4.60
N HIS A 88 -17.82 -6.46 5.52
CA HIS A 88 -17.85 -5.04 5.13
C HIS A 88 -16.47 -4.43 4.93
N ASP A 89 -15.48 -4.88 5.71
CA ASP A 89 -14.09 -4.42 5.57
C ASP A 89 -13.50 -4.96 4.27
N LEU A 90 -13.68 -6.26 3.99
CA LEU A 90 -13.28 -6.86 2.71
C LEU A 90 -13.99 -6.20 1.51
N LEU A 91 -15.28 -5.90 1.65
CA LEU A 91 -16.03 -5.17 0.61
C LEU A 91 -15.49 -3.75 0.39
N LEU A 92 -15.00 -3.08 1.43
CA LEU A 92 -14.32 -1.80 1.30
C LEU A 92 -13.02 -1.93 0.49
N HIS A 93 -12.20 -2.94 0.78
CA HIS A 93 -10.98 -3.20 0.01
C HIS A 93 -11.29 -3.52 -1.45
N GLU A 94 -12.27 -4.39 -1.72
CA GLU A 94 -12.68 -4.78 -3.07
C GLU A 94 -13.22 -3.59 -3.87
N THR A 95 -14.10 -2.78 -3.28
CA THR A 95 -14.63 -1.57 -3.94
C THR A 95 -13.53 -0.57 -4.27
N CYS A 96 -12.57 -0.38 -3.36
CA CYS A 96 -11.42 0.49 -3.57
C CYS A 96 -10.43 -0.08 -4.59
N ALA A 97 -10.31 -1.40 -4.71
CA ALA A 97 -9.51 -2.05 -5.75
C ALA A 97 -10.19 -1.94 -7.13
N LEU A 98 -11.50 -2.15 -7.21
CA LEU A 98 -12.23 -2.07 -8.48
C LEU A 98 -12.40 -0.61 -8.95
N GLY A 99 -12.37 0.36 -8.03
CA GLY A 99 -12.62 1.77 -8.35
C GLY A 99 -14.11 2.08 -8.48
N ASP A 100 -14.96 1.33 -7.76
CA ASP A 100 -16.40 1.56 -7.76
C ASP A 100 -16.75 2.72 -6.81
N ASP A 101 -16.67 3.94 -7.36
CA ASP A 101 -16.94 5.18 -6.64
C ASP A 101 -18.37 5.18 -6.03
N THR A 102 -19.35 4.66 -6.78
CA THR A 102 -20.77 4.66 -6.37
C THR A 102 -21.01 3.79 -5.15
N LYS A 103 -20.41 2.60 -5.14
CA LYS A 103 -20.52 1.67 -4.02
C LYS A 103 -19.73 2.16 -2.81
N LEU A 104 -18.61 2.85 -3.02
CA LEU A 104 -17.87 3.51 -1.95
C LEU A 104 -18.68 4.65 -1.29
N GLU A 105 -19.45 5.42 -2.06
CA GLU A 105 -20.37 6.43 -1.51
C GLU A 105 -21.48 5.79 -0.66
N GLU A 106 -22.07 4.68 -1.13
CA GLU A 106 -23.04 3.91 -0.34
C GLU A 106 -22.43 3.40 0.98
N LEU A 107 -21.22 2.84 0.92
CA LEU A 107 -20.45 2.40 2.08
C LEU A 107 -20.09 3.56 3.02
N GLY A 108 -19.96 4.78 2.50
CA GLY A 108 -19.68 5.99 3.29
C GLY A 108 -20.65 6.22 4.45
N SER A 109 -21.94 5.90 4.25
CA SER A 109 -22.94 5.98 5.32
C SER A 109 -22.68 4.96 6.44
N PHE A 110 -22.20 3.76 6.09
CA PHE A 110 -21.86 2.71 7.04
C PHE A 110 -20.52 3.00 7.76
N ILE A 111 -19.54 3.58 7.05
CA ILE A 111 -18.27 4.03 7.63
C ILE A 111 -18.51 5.14 8.67
N ARG A 112 -19.27 6.18 8.32
CA ARG A 112 -19.64 7.25 9.26
C ARG A 112 -20.48 6.75 10.44
N GLY A 113 -21.26 5.70 10.21
CA GLY A 113 -22.01 4.98 11.24
C GLY A 113 -21.17 4.06 12.12
N GLY A 114 -19.85 3.97 11.91
CA GLY A 114 -18.92 3.14 12.69
C GLY A 114 -19.09 1.64 12.48
N LYS A 115 -19.78 1.21 11.43
CA LYS A 115 -20.00 -0.21 11.11
C LYS A 115 -18.88 -0.83 10.28
N ILE A 116 -18.09 0.03 9.63
CA ILE A 116 -16.96 -0.35 8.77
C ILE A 116 -15.76 0.46 9.24
N ASP A 117 -14.65 -0.21 9.50
CA ASP A 117 -13.41 0.49 9.76
C ASP A 117 -12.73 0.83 8.43
N VAL A 118 -12.64 2.13 8.14
CA VAL A 118 -11.96 2.63 6.94
C VAL A 118 -10.47 2.28 6.92
N ASN A 119 -9.89 2.07 8.11
CA ASN A 119 -8.50 1.68 8.31
C ASN A 119 -8.32 0.19 8.52
N SER A 120 -9.37 -0.61 8.28
CA SER A 120 -9.28 -2.07 8.27
C SER A 120 -8.13 -2.51 7.38
N ARG A 121 -7.40 -3.52 7.86
CA ARG A 121 -6.22 -4.02 7.18
C ARG A 121 -6.45 -5.46 6.77
N ASP A 122 -6.07 -5.75 5.54
CA ASP A 122 -6.11 -7.09 4.99
C ASP A 122 -4.84 -7.85 5.39
N GLU A 123 -4.99 -8.84 6.27
CA GLU A 123 -3.90 -9.68 6.78
C GLU A 123 -3.34 -10.62 5.71
N GLU A 124 -4.12 -10.98 4.69
CA GLU A 124 -3.73 -11.97 3.67
C GLU A 124 -2.73 -11.39 2.66
N TRP A 125 -2.78 -10.08 2.41
CA TRP A 125 -2.00 -9.42 1.34
C TRP A 125 -0.93 -8.44 1.87
N GLY A 126 -0.44 -8.68 3.08
CA GLY A 126 0.66 -7.90 3.66
C GLY A 126 0.20 -6.66 4.43
N ASN A 127 -0.93 -6.76 5.14
CA ASN A 127 -1.45 -5.72 6.04
C ASN A 127 -1.84 -4.42 5.32
N ARG A 128 -2.51 -4.55 4.17
CA ARG A 128 -2.88 -3.42 3.30
C ARG A 128 -4.18 -2.79 3.78
N ALA A 129 -4.21 -1.46 3.89
CA ALA A 129 -5.45 -0.68 4.04
C ALA A 129 -6.12 -0.43 2.67
N ALA A 130 -7.43 -0.16 2.64
CA ALA A 130 -8.18 0.10 1.40
C ALA A 130 -7.60 1.26 0.57
N LEU A 131 -7.00 2.24 1.26
CA LEU A 131 -6.30 3.37 0.66
C LEU A 131 -5.09 2.95 -0.19
N HIS A 132 -4.39 1.86 0.16
CA HIS A 132 -3.27 1.34 -0.64
C HIS A 132 -3.77 0.81 -2.00
N TRP A 133 -4.88 0.08 -2.01
CA TRP A 133 -5.47 -0.46 -3.24
C TRP A 133 -5.93 0.65 -4.19
N ALA A 134 -6.63 1.64 -3.64
CA ALA A 134 -7.07 2.80 -4.41
C ALA A 134 -5.87 3.59 -4.96
N ALA A 135 -4.80 3.75 -4.15
CA ALA A 135 -3.61 4.48 -4.56
C ALA A 135 -2.80 3.76 -5.65
N HIS A 136 -2.56 2.46 -5.48
CA HIS A 136 -1.84 1.62 -6.45
C HIS A 136 -2.55 1.59 -7.82
N ARG A 137 -3.89 1.49 -7.82
CA ARG A 137 -4.66 1.43 -9.06
C ARG A 137 -4.96 2.79 -9.68
N GLY A 138 -4.70 3.89 -8.96
CA GLY A 138 -4.87 5.24 -9.47
C GLY A 138 -6.29 5.79 -9.37
N HIS A 139 -7.13 5.21 -8.52
CA HIS A 139 -8.54 5.58 -8.35
C HIS A 139 -8.67 6.85 -7.50
N ALA A 140 -8.37 8.00 -8.12
CA ALA A 140 -8.28 9.30 -7.47
C ALA A 140 -9.55 9.71 -6.68
N LYS A 141 -10.73 9.37 -7.19
CA LYS A 141 -12.00 9.64 -6.50
C LYS A 141 -12.16 8.77 -5.26
N CYS A 142 -11.91 7.47 -5.35
CA CYS A 142 -11.88 6.58 -4.19
C CYS A 142 -10.90 7.06 -3.12
N VAL A 143 -9.68 7.45 -3.51
CA VAL A 143 -8.67 8.00 -2.58
C VAL A 143 -9.22 9.23 -1.84
N LYS A 144 -9.83 10.16 -2.58
CA LYS A 144 -10.42 11.37 -1.99
C LYS A 144 -11.53 11.02 -0.99
N LEU A 145 -12.46 10.14 -1.37
CA LEU A 145 -13.57 9.72 -0.51
C LEU A 145 -13.07 9.01 0.76
N LEU A 146 -12.10 8.10 0.64
CA LEU A 146 -11.50 7.41 1.78
C LEU A 146 -10.87 8.39 2.77
N LEU A 147 -10.12 9.38 2.28
CA LEU A 147 -9.51 10.42 3.12
C LEU A 147 -10.57 11.30 3.80
N GLU A 148 -11.66 11.63 3.11
CA GLU A 148 -12.82 12.33 3.70
C GLU A 148 -13.54 11.49 4.77
N TYR A 149 -13.49 10.16 4.65
CA TYR A 149 -14.02 9.23 5.66
C TYR A 149 -13.07 8.94 6.81
N GLY A 150 -11.87 9.54 6.83
CA GLY A 150 -10.91 9.40 7.92
C GLY A 150 -9.92 8.25 7.74
N ALA A 151 -9.69 7.81 6.51
CA ALA A 151 -8.57 6.91 6.20
C ALA A 151 -7.24 7.55 6.61
N ASP A 152 -6.36 6.75 7.21
CA ASP A 152 -5.02 7.15 7.62
C ASP A 152 -4.10 7.23 6.39
N PRO A 153 -3.68 8.45 5.97
CA PRO A 153 -2.76 8.59 4.83
C PRO A 153 -1.34 8.10 5.14
N ALA A 154 -1.02 7.88 6.43
CA ALA A 154 0.26 7.36 6.90
C ALA A 154 0.24 5.85 7.14
N ALA A 155 -0.84 5.16 6.78
CA ALA A 155 -0.98 3.72 6.98
C ALA A 155 0.22 2.97 6.37
N ARG A 156 0.76 1.99 7.10
CA ARG A 156 1.94 1.22 6.68
C ARG A 156 1.60 -0.26 6.53
N MET A 157 2.02 -0.84 5.40
CA MET A 157 1.96 -2.28 5.17
C MET A 157 3.18 -3.00 5.78
N VAL A 158 3.25 -4.34 5.69
CA VAL A 158 4.35 -5.15 6.29
C VAL A 158 5.75 -4.71 5.83
N GLY A 159 5.89 -4.25 4.58
CA GLY A 159 7.14 -3.69 4.03
C GLY A 159 7.43 -2.24 4.42
N GLY A 160 6.60 -1.62 5.26
CA GLY A 160 6.73 -0.23 5.65
C GLY A 160 6.24 0.78 4.60
N TRP A 161 5.72 0.30 3.46
CA TRP A 161 5.18 1.14 2.39
C TRP A 161 3.90 1.83 2.84
N THR A 162 3.74 3.06 2.35
CA THR A 162 2.57 3.91 2.54
C THR A 162 1.77 4.02 1.23
N PRO A 163 0.54 4.54 1.24
CA PRO A 163 -0.22 4.78 0.01
C PRO A 163 0.54 5.64 -1.01
N ALA A 164 1.40 6.56 -0.54
CA ALA A 164 2.26 7.36 -1.41
C ALA A 164 3.32 6.53 -2.14
N HIS A 165 3.88 5.48 -1.51
CA HIS A 165 4.81 4.55 -2.19
C HIS A 165 4.09 3.81 -3.32
N CYS A 166 2.88 3.28 -3.06
CA CYS A 166 2.09 2.59 -4.08
C CYS A 166 1.73 3.48 -5.27
N ALA A 167 1.37 4.75 -5.01
CA ALA A 167 1.11 5.72 -6.07
C ALA A 167 2.39 6.09 -6.85
N ALA A 168 3.53 6.18 -6.17
CA ALA A 168 4.83 6.48 -6.78
C ALA A 168 5.34 5.32 -7.66
N GLU A 169 5.22 4.07 -7.22
CA GLU A 169 5.57 2.86 -7.98
C GLU A 169 4.81 2.79 -9.31
N THR A 170 3.51 3.08 -9.27
CA THR A 170 2.61 2.97 -10.42
C THR A 170 2.45 4.27 -11.21
N GLY A 171 3.20 5.33 -10.86
CA GLY A 171 3.22 6.60 -11.58
C GLY A 171 1.93 7.41 -11.48
N ARG A 172 1.12 7.22 -10.43
CA ARG A 172 -0.20 7.85 -10.26
C ARG A 172 -0.07 9.26 -9.67
N SER A 173 0.47 10.19 -10.44
CA SER A 173 0.68 11.60 -10.04
C SER A 173 -0.58 12.29 -9.50
N ASN A 174 -1.75 12.00 -10.10
CA ASN A 174 -3.04 12.56 -9.66
C ASN A 174 -3.41 12.12 -8.23
N VAL A 175 -3.19 10.85 -7.89
CA VAL A 175 -3.40 10.33 -6.53
C VAL A 175 -2.42 10.96 -5.56
N LEU A 176 -1.15 11.03 -5.97
CA LEU A 176 -0.08 11.62 -5.16
C LEU A 176 -0.40 13.07 -4.77
N LYS A 177 -0.93 13.84 -5.73
CA LYS A 177 -1.37 15.21 -5.49
C LYS A 177 -2.48 15.28 -4.44
N ILE A 178 -3.49 14.40 -4.51
CA ILE A 178 -4.57 14.34 -3.51
C ILE A 178 -4.02 13.97 -2.13
N LEU A 179 -3.11 13.00 -2.06
CA LEU A 179 -2.44 12.62 -0.81
C LEU A 179 -1.69 13.81 -0.20
N ILE A 180 -0.93 14.57 -1.01
CA ILE A 180 -0.20 15.77 -0.56
C ILE A 180 -1.17 16.86 -0.07
N GLU A 181 -2.26 17.11 -0.80
CA GLU A 181 -3.31 18.06 -0.41
C GLU A 181 -3.95 17.70 0.94
N HIS A 182 -4.11 16.40 1.22
CA HIS A 182 -4.58 15.85 2.50
C HIS A 182 -3.47 15.64 3.53
N GLN A 183 -2.30 16.27 3.36
CA GLN A 183 -1.19 16.26 4.33
C GLN A 183 -0.62 14.86 4.60
N ALA A 184 -0.69 13.96 3.62
CA ALA A 184 -0.06 12.65 3.71
C ALA A 184 1.46 12.80 3.90
N PRO A 185 2.07 11.99 4.79
CA PRO A 185 3.51 12.04 4.99
C PRO A 185 4.24 11.36 3.83
N VAL A 186 4.71 12.17 2.88
CA VAL A 186 5.41 11.72 1.68
C VAL A 186 6.93 11.51 1.86
N MET A 187 7.45 11.78 3.06
CA MET A 187 8.89 11.65 3.40
C MET A 187 9.21 10.38 4.18
N ILE A 188 8.21 9.55 4.49
CA ILE A 188 8.42 8.31 5.24
C ILE A 188 9.16 7.33 4.35
N ALA A 189 10.27 6.79 4.84
CA ALA A 189 10.97 5.69 4.19
C ALA A 189 10.31 4.34 4.54
N ASP A 190 10.30 3.43 3.59
CA ASP A 190 9.93 2.04 3.79
C ASP A 190 11.00 1.26 4.59
N ASN A 191 10.83 -0.05 4.74
CA ASN A 191 11.79 -0.88 5.49
C ASN A 191 13.14 -1.05 4.77
N SER A 192 13.19 -0.81 3.46
CA SER A 192 14.42 -0.80 2.65
C SER A 192 15.16 0.53 2.75
N GLY A 193 14.52 1.55 3.34
CA GLY A 193 15.05 2.91 3.41
C GLY A 193 14.68 3.78 2.21
N ASP A 194 13.84 3.28 1.30
CA ASP A 194 13.41 4.00 0.12
C ASP A 194 12.21 4.89 0.44
N THR A 195 12.27 6.15 0.02
CA THR A 195 11.12 7.08 0.11
C THR A 195 10.24 6.94 -1.12
N PRO A 196 8.99 7.46 -1.11
CA PRO A 196 8.14 7.47 -2.31
C PRO A 196 8.83 8.13 -3.51
N LYS A 197 9.67 9.14 -3.28
CA LYS A 197 10.46 9.80 -4.33
C LYS A 197 11.47 8.85 -4.94
N ARG A 198 12.20 8.12 -4.09
CA ARG A 198 13.19 7.14 -4.52
C ARG A 198 12.55 6.02 -5.33
N VAL A 199 11.37 5.55 -4.92
CA VAL A 199 10.56 4.60 -5.69
C VAL A 199 10.19 5.20 -7.05
N ALA A 200 9.64 6.42 -7.11
CA ALA A 200 9.31 7.06 -8.38
C ALA A 200 10.53 7.23 -9.31
N GLU A 201 11.73 7.48 -8.77
CA GLU A 201 12.98 7.53 -9.52
C GLU A 201 13.37 6.17 -10.10
N ILE A 202 13.27 5.10 -9.31
CA ILE A 202 13.60 3.72 -9.74
C ILE A 202 12.73 3.31 -10.92
N TYR A 203 11.43 3.63 -10.87
CA TYR A 203 10.48 3.30 -11.94
C TYR A 203 10.38 4.37 -13.04
N GLY A 204 11.10 5.49 -12.92
CA GLY A 204 11.20 6.53 -13.95
C GLY A 204 10.00 7.46 -14.10
N HIS A 205 9.16 7.61 -13.06
CA HIS A 205 7.92 8.40 -13.11
C HIS A 205 8.16 9.88 -12.81
N THR A 206 8.65 10.63 -13.80
CA THR A 206 9.05 12.04 -13.69
C THR A 206 7.99 12.96 -13.07
N ALA A 207 6.72 12.82 -13.47
CA ALA A 207 5.63 13.63 -12.92
C ALA A 207 5.41 13.41 -11.41
N CYS A 208 5.69 12.21 -10.90
CA CYS A 208 5.62 11.95 -9.46
C CYS A 208 6.83 12.55 -8.73
N ILE A 209 8.01 12.50 -9.35
CA ILE A 209 9.24 13.07 -8.79
C ILE A 209 9.08 14.59 -8.59
N GLU A 210 8.62 15.31 -9.62
CA GLU A 210 8.40 16.77 -9.55
C GLU A 210 7.40 17.15 -8.46
N LEU A 211 6.29 16.40 -8.34
CA LEU A 211 5.30 16.62 -7.30
C LEU A 211 5.86 16.39 -5.90
N LEU A 212 6.62 15.30 -5.72
CA LEU A 212 7.22 15.00 -4.42
C LEU A 212 8.29 16.01 -4.05
N GLU A 213 9.13 16.43 -4.99
CA GLU A 213 10.15 17.48 -4.81
C GLU A 213 9.52 18.79 -4.30
N SER A 214 8.45 19.24 -4.97
CA SER A 214 7.70 20.42 -4.53
C SER A 214 7.11 20.28 -3.12
N ALA A 215 6.73 19.05 -2.74
CA ALA A 215 6.21 18.76 -1.40
C ALA A 215 7.30 18.75 -0.32
N GLU A 216 8.53 18.28 -0.63
CA GLU A 216 9.66 18.31 0.31
C GLU A 216 10.03 19.77 0.62
N GLU A 217 10.16 20.61 -0.42
CA GLU A 217 10.49 22.03 -0.27
C GLU A 217 9.51 22.75 0.67
N SER A 218 8.22 22.53 0.47
CA SER A 218 7.17 23.13 1.30
C SER A 218 7.25 22.70 2.78
N SER A 219 7.69 21.46 3.02
CA SER A 219 7.83 20.89 4.37
C SER A 219 9.06 21.46 5.09
N VAL A 220 10.19 21.56 4.37
CA VAL A 220 11.43 22.16 4.90
C VAL A 220 11.24 23.65 5.20
N GLN A 221 10.55 24.39 4.32
CA GLN A 221 10.24 25.81 4.52
C GLN A 221 9.35 26.06 5.75
N LYS A 222 8.35 25.19 5.98
CA LYS A 222 7.52 25.25 7.20
C LYS A 222 8.36 25.03 8.46
N GLN A 223 9.30 24.06 8.45
CA GLN A 223 10.21 23.83 9.57
C GLN A 223 11.15 25.01 9.84
N LEU A 224 11.73 25.60 8.78
CA LEU A 224 12.57 26.79 8.89
C LEU A 224 11.81 27.99 9.48
N LEU A 225 10.56 28.21 9.04
CA LEU A 225 9.72 29.27 9.58
C LEU A 225 9.40 29.07 11.07
N ILE A 226 9.16 27.83 11.51
CA ILE A 226 8.95 27.51 12.93
C ILE A 226 10.22 27.80 13.73
N ARG A 227 11.39 27.37 13.23
CA ARG A 227 12.70 27.62 13.86
C ARG A 227 12.99 29.12 13.98
N ASP A 228 12.71 29.90 12.96
CA ASP A 228 12.92 31.36 12.98
C ASP A 228 11.95 32.07 13.92
N LYS A 229 10.67 31.65 13.94
CA LYS A 229 9.70 32.14 14.94
C LYS A 229 10.14 31.82 16.36
N PHE A 230 10.62 30.60 16.60
CA PHE A 230 11.14 30.18 17.91
C PHE A 230 12.35 31.04 18.31
N ARG A 231 13.34 31.19 17.43
CA ARG A 231 14.54 32.02 17.65
C ARG A 231 14.19 33.48 17.95
N SER A 232 13.21 34.04 17.23
CA SER A 232 12.70 35.40 17.47
C SER A 232 12.00 35.52 18.83
N ASN A 233 11.16 34.54 19.18
CA ASN A 233 10.43 34.54 20.45
C ASN A 233 11.37 34.35 21.64
N THR A 234 12.37 33.46 21.55
CA THR A 234 13.41 33.28 22.56
C THR A 234 14.18 34.58 22.80
N ARG A 235 14.59 35.28 21.73
CA ARG A 235 15.25 36.59 21.86
C ARG A 235 14.38 37.63 22.57
N LYS A 236 13.07 37.67 22.28
CA LYS A 236 12.11 38.55 22.95
C LYS A 236 11.98 38.21 24.43
N VAL A 237 11.86 36.93 24.77
CA VAL A 237 11.77 36.46 26.16
C VAL A 237 13.05 36.79 26.93
N SER A 238 14.23 36.52 26.37
CA SER A 238 15.52 36.87 27.00
C SER A 238 15.64 38.37 27.25
N ARG A 239 15.15 39.20 26.32
CA ARG A 239 15.14 40.67 26.49
C ARG A 239 14.21 41.11 27.61
N ILE A 240 13.01 40.54 27.71
CA ILE A 240 12.06 40.83 28.80
C ILE A 240 12.63 40.40 30.15
N VAL A 241 13.30 39.26 30.22
CA VAL A 241 13.95 38.78 31.46
C VAL A 241 15.07 39.73 31.89
N ALA A 242 15.88 40.21 30.95
CA ALA A 242 16.92 41.21 31.21
C ALA A 242 16.32 42.57 31.66
N GLU A 243 15.25 43.03 31.00
CA GLU A 243 14.58 44.30 31.34
C GLU A 243 13.84 44.24 32.70
N LYS A 244 13.38 43.06 33.13
CA LYS A 244 12.67 42.86 34.40
C LYS A 244 13.58 42.51 35.60
N GLY A 245 14.90 42.49 35.43
CA GLY A 245 15.84 42.34 36.55
C GLY A 245 15.75 41.01 37.31
N LEU A 246 15.37 39.91 36.66
CA LEU A 246 15.35 38.56 37.24
C LEU A 246 16.67 37.81 36.98
N GLU A 247 17.81 38.47 37.21
CA GLU A 247 19.15 37.90 36.97
C GLU A 247 19.49 36.69 37.87
N GLY A 248 18.67 36.41 38.89
CA GLY A 248 18.87 35.31 39.83
C GLY A 248 18.50 33.89 39.36
N LEU A 249 17.94 33.71 38.15
CA LEU A 249 17.49 32.38 37.66
C LEU A 249 18.29 31.85 36.46
N GLN A 250 19.25 32.63 35.95
CA GLN A 250 19.98 32.33 34.71
C GLN A 250 20.91 31.11 34.83
N GLY A 251 21.22 30.67 36.05
CA GLY A 251 22.06 29.49 36.32
C GLY A 251 21.38 28.12 36.28
N LYS A 252 20.07 28.01 36.01
CA LYS A 252 19.36 26.71 35.99
C LYS A 252 18.82 26.25 34.64
N VAL A 253 18.88 27.09 33.60
CA VAL A 253 18.25 26.80 32.29
C VAL A 253 19.25 26.24 31.26
N THR A 254 20.55 26.30 31.53
CA THR A 254 21.58 25.82 30.61
C THR A 254 21.81 24.30 30.65
N ASP A 255 21.29 23.58 31.65
CA ASP A 255 21.54 22.13 31.83
C ASP A 255 20.50 21.20 31.17
N VAL A 256 19.46 21.73 30.51
CA VAL A 256 18.40 20.90 29.90
C VAL A 256 18.46 20.89 28.37
N ALA A 257 19.54 21.38 27.77
CA ALA A 257 19.73 21.45 26.32
C ALA A 257 21.08 20.87 25.86
N SER A 258 21.52 19.76 26.46
CA SER A 258 22.56 18.87 25.94
C SER A 258 21.95 17.55 25.49
#